data_AF-A0A0S8KF06-F1
#
_entry.id   AF-A0A0S8KF06-F1
#
_cell.length_a   1.000
_cell.length_b   1.000
_cell.length_c   1.000
_cell.angle_alpha   90.00
_cell.angle_beta   90.00
_cell.angle_gamma   90.00
#
_symmetry.space_group_name_H-M   'P 1'
#
loop_
_entity.id
_entity.type
_entity.pdbx_description
1 polymer ?
#
loop_
_entity_poly.entity_id
_entity_poly.type
_entity_poly.pdbx_seq_one_letter_code
_entity_poly.pdbx_strand_id
1 'polypeptide(L)'
;MHRFWGGRTVLAGIAGAAIGLLVEALVNGATGTIVVTDGLMWGAVGGVLFASVPSFSRMGYLTVKSDKPAVNFVVGIGLFIVISAVSIIAFFGIFWLIGRILS
;
A
#
# COMPACT_ATOMS: atom_id res chain seq x y z
N MET A 1 -16.83 -22.39 -1.27
CA MET A 1 -15.37 -22.12 -1.35
C MET A 1 -15.13 -20.65 -1.04
N HIS A 2 -14.84 -20.31 0.21
CA HIS A 2 -14.54 -18.94 0.63
C HIS A 2 -13.29 -18.47 -0.12
N ARG A 3 -13.45 -17.59 -1.12
CA ARG A 3 -12.32 -16.86 -1.70
C ARG A 3 -11.68 -16.06 -0.57
N PHE A 4 -10.45 -16.40 -0.20
CA PHE A 4 -9.62 -15.60 0.70
C PHE A 4 -9.39 -14.22 0.09
N TRP A 5 -10.31 -13.29 0.32
CA TRP A 5 -10.13 -11.88 0.00
C TRP A 5 -8.90 -11.39 0.78
N GLY A 6 -7.87 -10.95 0.07
CA GLY A 6 -6.63 -10.41 0.67
C GLY A 6 -5.48 -11.39 0.88
N GLY A 7 -5.67 -12.71 0.71
CA GLY A 7 -4.60 -13.70 0.95
C GLY A 7 -3.34 -13.48 0.10
N ARG A 8 -3.51 -13.05 -1.16
CA ARG A 8 -2.39 -12.72 -2.05
C ARG A 8 -1.60 -11.50 -1.58
N THR A 9 -2.29 -10.49 -1.06
CA THR A 9 -1.67 -9.26 -0.55
C THR A 9 -0.92 -9.53 0.74
N VAL A 10 -1.48 -10.36 1.62
CA VAL A 10 -0.80 -10.81 2.86
C VAL A 10 0.46 -11.61 2.51
N LEU A 11 0.37 -12.58 1.61
CA LEU A 11 1.54 -13.36 1.17
C LEU A 11 2.59 -12.47 0.51
N ALA A 12 2.19 -11.49 -0.30
CA ALA A 12 3.12 -10.55 -0.90
C ALA A 12 3.78 -9.63 0.14
N GLY A 13 3.05 -9.21 1.18
CA GLY A 13 3.62 -8.49 2.32
C GLY A 13 4.64 -9.32 3.08
N ILE A 14 4.35 -10.60 3.36
CA ILE A 14 5.29 -11.51 4.02
C ILE A 14 6.54 -11.74 3.16
N ALA A 15 6.37 -12.01 1.87
CA ALA A 15 7.48 -12.19 0.94
C ALA A 15 8.34 -10.93 0.84
N GLY A 16 7.69 -9.75 0.74
CA GLY A 16 8.36 -8.46 0.74
C GLY A 16 9.15 -8.21 2.01
N ALA A 17 8.58 -8.53 3.18
CA ALA A 17 9.25 -8.37 4.47
C ALA A 17 10.52 -9.24 4.56
N ALA A 18 10.44 -10.49 4.11
CA ALA A 18 11.59 -11.40 4.08
C ALA A 18 12.70 -10.90 3.15
N ILE A 19 12.33 -10.42 1.96
CA ILE A 19 13.28 -9.80 1.02
C ILE A 19 13.92 -8.55 1.63
N GLY A 20 13.13 -7.69 2.27
CA GLY A 20 13.62 -6.46 2.87
C GLY A 20 14.61 -6.70 4.00
N LEU A 21 14.38 -7.71 4.85
CA LEU A 21 15.35 -8.16 5.87
C LEU A 21 16.66 -8.65 5.24
N LEU A 22 16.57 -9.46 4.18
CA LEU A 22 17.75 -9.96 3.48
C LEU A 22 18.54 -8.82 2.84
N VAL A 23 17.86 -7.86 2.20
CA VAL A 23 18.49 -6.70 1.58
C VAL A 23 19.18 -5.83 2.63
N GLU A 24 18.53 -5.57 3.76
CA GLU A 24 19.14 -4.80 4.86
C GLU A 24 20.42 -5.47 5.37
N ALA A 25 20.38 -6.79 5.63
CA ALA A 25 21.54 -7.54 6.09
C ALA A 25 22.68 -7.55 5.06
N LEU A 26 22.36 -7.72 3.77
CA LEU A 26 23.35 -7.73 2.69
C LEU A 26 23.97 -6.35 2.47
N VAL A 27 23.16 -5.29 2.45
CA VAL A 27 23.65 -3.92 2.21
C VAL A 27 24.52 -3.47 3.37
N ASN A 28 24.03 -3.57 4.60
CA ASN A 28 24.78 -3.16 5.78
C ASN A 28 26.03 -4.03 5.99
N GLY A 29 25.96 -5.32 5.66
CA GLY A 29 27.11 -6.22 5.68
C GLY A 29 28.17 -5.86 4.64
N ALA A 30 27.76 -5.47 3.42
CA ALA A 30 28.68 -5.08 2.35
C ALA A 30 29.32 -3.70 2.58
N THR A 31 28.59 -2.75 3.15
CA THR A 31 29.10 -1.39 3.41
C THR A 31 29.84 -1.25 4.73
N GLY A 32 29.78 -2.26 5.62
CA GLY A 32 30.38 -2.21 6.95
C GLY A 32 29.82 -1.10 7.84
N THR A 33 28.69 -0.51 7.45
CA THR A 33 28.04 0.64 8.10
C THR A 33 26.53 0.46 8.00
N ILE A 34 25.78 1.02 8.96
CA ILE A 34 24.32 0.97 8.94
C ILE A 34 23.83 2.02 7.93
N VAL A 35 23.39 1.56 6.75
CA VAL A 35 22.87 2.39 5.66
C VAL A 35 21.36 2.21 5.51
N VAL A 36 20.88 0.98 5.65
CA VAL A 36 19.46 0.64 5.57
C VAL A 36 18.98 0.23 6.95
N THR A 37 17.79 0.71 7.33
CA THR A 37 17.08 0.33 8.55
C THR A 37 15.62 0.07 8.21
N ASP A 38 14.94 -0.69 9.07
CA ASP A 38 13.52 -1.05 8.91
C ASP A 38 13.20 -1.80 7.60
N GLY A 39 14.14 -2.63 7.12
CA GLY A 39 14.00 -3.42 5.90
C GLY A 39 12.79 -4.35 5.94
N LEU A 40 12.45 -4.89 7.12
CA LEU A 40 11.20 -5.65 7.31
C LEU A 40 9.97 -4.83 6.94
N MET A 41 9.86 -3.61 7.49
CA MET A 41 8.69 -2.74 7.28
C MET A 41 8.62 -2.27 5.83
N TRP A 42 9.70 -1.70 5.30
CA TRP A 42 9.75 -1.19 3.93
C TRP A 42 9.62 -2.31 2.89
N GLY A 43 10.17 -3.48 3.16
CA GLY A 43 9.99 -4.68 2.36
C GLY A 43 8.53 -5.12 2.32
N ALA A 44 7.85 -5.17 3.48
CA ALA A 44 6.44 -5.51 3.56
C ALA A 44 5.56 -4.52 2.77
N VAL A 45 5.82 -3.21 2.95
CA VAL A 45 5.13 -2.14 2.22
C VAL A 45 5.35 -2.30 0.71
N GLY A 46 6.59 -2.51 0.27
CA GLY A 46 6.93 -2.74 -1.14
C GLY A 46 6.22 -3.96 -1.73
N GLY A 47 6.20 -5.08 -1.00
CA GLY A 47 5.50 -6.30 -1.42
C GLY A 47 3.99 -6.11 -1.58
N VAL A 48 3.36 -5.41 -0.62
CA VAL A 48 1.93 -5.06 -0.68
C VAL A 48 1.63 -4.11 -1.84
N LEU A 49 2.47 -3.08 -2.04
CA LEU A 49 2.33 -2.14 -3.15
C LEU A 49 2.41 -2.86 -4.50
N PHE A 50 3.39 -3.75 -4.66
CA PHE A 50 3.56 -4.52 -5.88
C PHE A 50 2.34 -5.40 -6.18
N ALA A 51 1.83 -6.10 -5.16
CA ALA A 51 0.61 -6.91 -5.30
C ALA A 51 -0.65 -6.06 -5.61
N SER A 52 -0.64 -4.78 -5.24
CA SER A 52 -1.74 -3.85 -5.45
C SER A 52 -1.74 -3.19 -6.84
N VAL A 53 -0.65 -3.29 -7.61
CA VAL A 53 -0.53 -2.69 -8.95
C VAL A 53 -1.70 -3.06 -9.89
N PRO A 54 -2.10 -4.34 -10.03
CA PRO A 54 -3.22 -4.70 -10.89
C PRO A 54 -4.56 -4.08 -10.44
N SER A 55 -4.73 -3.91 -9.12
CA SER A 55 -5.92 -3.30 -8.54
C SER A 55 -6.02 -1.82 -8.90
N PHE A 56 -4.90 -1.08 -8.84
CA PHE A 56 -4.87 0.34 -9.25
C PHE A 56 -5.19 0.50 -10.74
N SER A 57 -4.53 -0.28 -11.61
CA SER A 57 -4.82 -0.25 -13.05
C SER A 57 -6.28 -0.59 -13.36
N ARG A 58 -6.87 -1.57 -12.67
CA ARG A 58 -8.28 -1.90 -12.84
C ARG A 58 -9.18 -0.77 -12.36
N MET A 59 -8.88 -0.14 -11.23
CA MET A 59 -9.69 0.95 -10.69
C MET A 59 -9.71 2.16 -11.63
N GLY A 60 -8.56 2.56 -12.18
CA GLY A 60 -8.54 3.65 -13.15
C GLY A 60 -9.17 3.27 -14.48
N TYR A 61 -9.02 2.02 -14.95
CA TYR A 61 -9.73 1.56 -16.15
C TYR A 61 -11.25 1.65 -15.98
N LEU A 62 -11.78 1.29 -14.81
CA LEU A 62 -13.22 1.41 -14.52
C LEU A 62 -13.71 2.87 -14.51
N THR A 63 -12.80 3.83 -14.35
CA THR A 63 -13.13 5.26 -14.27
C THR A 63 -13.03 5.97 -15.61
N VAL A 64 -11.91 5.81 -16.34
CA VAL A 64 -11.65 6.52 -17.61
C VAL A 64 -11.76 5.63 -18.84
N LYS A 65 -11.83 4.29 -18.69
CA LYS A 65 -11.93 3.31 -19.78
C LYS A 65 -10.90 3.52 -20.90
N SER A 66 -9.70 3.99 -20.55
CA SER A 66 -8.65 4.27 -21.52
C SER A 66 -7.98 2.97 -21.97
N ASP A 67 -7.65 2.87 -23.26
CA ASP A 67 -6.89 1.73 -23.81
C ASP A 67 -5.41 1.74 -23.39
N LYS A 68 -4.92 2.88 -22.89
CA LYS A 68 -3.54 3.03 -22.40
C LYS A 68 -3.44 2.57 -20.94
N PRO A 69 -2.71 1.48 -20.63
CA PRO A 69 -2.61 0.94 -19.27
C PRO A 69 -1.94 1.90 -18.29
N ALA A 70 -0.97 2.70 -18.75
CA ALA A 70 -0.30 3.71 -17.93
C ALA A 70 -1.27 4.79 -17.43
N VAL A 71 -2.21 5.24 -18.28
CA VAL A 71 -3.21 6.24 -17.91
C VAL A 71 -4.15 5.68 -16.84
N ASN A 72 -4.60 4.44 -17.02
CA ASN A 72 -5.44 3.76 -16.04
C ASN A 72 -4.72 3.59 -14.69
N PHE A 73 -3.43 3.27 -14.70
CA PHE A 73 -2.66 3.16 -13.46
C PHE A 73 -2.55 4.50 -12.73
N VAL A 74 -2.19 5.58 -13.43
CA VAL A 74 -2.06 6.93 -12.85
C VAL A 74 -3.40 7.41 -12.28
N VAL A 75 -4.49 7.24 -13.02
CA VAL A 75 -5.84 7.60 -12.54
C VAL A 75 -6.24 6.72 -11.35
N GLY A 76 -5.90 5.43 -11.38
CA GLY A 76 -6.09 4.52 -10.25
C GLY A 76 -5.37 4.98 -8.99
N ILE A 77 -4.10 5.38 -9.09
CA ILE A 77 -3.36 5.95 -7.95
C ILE A 77 -4.03 7.24 -7.47
N GLY A 78 -4.38 8.15 -8.38
CA GLY A 78 -5.02 9.42 -8.04
C GLY A 78 -6.32 9.22 -7.27
N LEU A 79 -7.18 8.32 -7.74
CA LEU A 79 -8.42 7.95 -7.04
C LEU A 79 -8.15 7.33 -5.68
N PHE A 80 -7.13 6.48 -5.55
CA PHE A 80 -6.78 5.87 -4.27
C PHE A 80 -6.37 6.92 -3.25
N ILE A 81 -5.56 7.91 -3.65
CA ILE A 81 -5.15 9.03 -2.80
C ILE A 81 -6.37 9.84 -2.37
N VAL A 82 -7.28 10.17 -3.29
CA VAL A 82 -8.48 10.96 -2.98
C VAL A 82 -9.40 10.20 -2.02
N ILE A 83 -9.69 8.92 -2.29
CA ILE A 83 -10.53 8.09 -1.42
C ILE A 83 -9.90 7.96 -0.03
N SER A 84 -8.58 7.76 0.03
CA SER A 84 -7.85 7.66 1.29
C SER A 84 -7.94 8.97 2.09
N ALA A 85 -7.72 10.12 1.45
CA ALA A 85 -7.83 11.42 2.09
C ALA A 85 -9.24 11.70 2.63
N VAL A 86 -10.28 11.41 1.83
CA VAL A 86 -11.68 11.55 2.25
C VAL A 86 -11.99 10.62 3.43
N SER A 87 -11.50 9.38 3.40
CA SER A 87 -11.70 8.41 4.49
C SER A 87 -11.04 8.86 5.78
N ILE A 88 -9.83 9.41 5.70
CA ILE A 88 -9.10 9.96 6.86
C ILE A 88 -9.88 11.14 7.46
N ILE A 89 -10.31 12.10 6.62
CA ILE A 89 -11.09 13.26 7.07
C ILE A 89 -12.39 12.80 7.73
N ALA A 90 -13.10 11.86 7.12
CA ALA A 90 -14.34 11.31 7.66
C ALA A 90 -14.11 10.62 9.01
N PHE A 91 -13.06 9.81 9.13
CA PHE A 91 -12.69 9.13 10.39
C PHE A 91 -12.46 10.16 11.50
N PHE A 92 -11.54 11.12 11.30
CA PHE A 92 -11.27 12.15 12.31
C PHE A 92 -12.49 13.03 12.59
N GLY A 93 -13.29 13.35 11.58
CA GLY A 93 -14.53 14.12 11.74
C GLY A 93 -15.55 13.42 12.63
N ILE A 94 -15.70 12.10 12.50
CA ILE A 94 -16.57 11.29 13.37
C ILE A 94 -16.07 11.31 14.81
N PHE A 95 -14.77 11.08 15.04
CA PHE A 95 -14.20 11.13 16.40
C PHE A 95 -14.35 12.50 17.04
N TRP A 96 -14.14 13.57 16.26
CA TRP A 96 -14.34 14.93 16.74
C TRP A 96 -15.80 15.20 17.13
N LEU A 97 -16.76 14.78 16.29
CA LEU A 97 -18.19 14.93 16.57
C LEU A 97 -18.61 14.16 17.82
N ILE A 98 -18.16 12.91 17.97
CA ILE A 98 -18.43 12.08 19.16
C ILE A 98 -17.85 12.73 20.41
N GLY A 99 -16.60 13.21 20.35
CA GLY A 99 -15.96 13.90 21.48
C GLY A 99 -16.72 15.15 21.91
N ARG A 100 -17.33 15.88 20.96
CA ARG A 100 -18.17 17.04 21.25
C ARG A 100 -19.52 16.67 21.90
N ILE A 101 -20.09 15.52 21.57
CA ILE A 101 -21.38 15.07 22.13
C ILE A 101 -21.21 14.51 23.55
N LEU A 102 -20.03 13.95 23.85
CA LEU A 102 -19.72 13.36 25.16
C LEU A 102 -19.19 14.35 26.19
N SER A 103 -18.84 15.58 25.78
CA SER A 103 -18.41 16.69 26.64
C SER A 103 -19.55 17.66 26.92
#